data_AF-A0A9Q4KKJ4-F1
#
_entry.id   AF-A0A9Q4KKJ4-F1
#
_cell.length_a   1.000
_cell.length_b   1.000
_cell.length_c   1.000
_cell.angle_alpha   90.00
_cell.angle_beta   90.00
_cell.angle_gamma   90.00
#
_symmetry.space_group_name_H-M   'P 1'
#
loop_
_entity.id
_entity.type
_entity.pdbx_description
1 polymer ?
#
loop_
_entity_poly.entity_id
_entity_poly.type
_entity_poly.pdbx_seq_one_letter_code
_entity_poly.pdbx_strand_id
1 'polypeptide(L)'
;MTSDNITKVKNSYYYFDRAIKDGKIITIKYSLFTDDILAAKALAIKIKSTTTKISNPNIAKTKKSFNSFKSYINHIKNSSNNSKIFID
;
A
#
# COMPACT_ATOMS: atom_id res chain seq x y z
N MET A 1 13.90 -12.50 -5.17
CA MET A 1 14.09 -12.32 -6.62
C MET A 1 13.30 -11.09 -7.06
N THR A 2 14.00 -10.00 -7.36
CA THR A 2 13.43 -8.69 -7.78
C THR A 2 14.21 -8.10 -8.96
N SER A 3 15.23 -8.82 -9.46
CA SER A 3 16.13 -8.39 -10.53
C SER A 3 15.43 -8.26 -11.87
N ASP A 4 14.39 -9.06 -12.12
CA ASP A 4 13.90 -9.29 -13.48
C ASP A 4 12.95 -8.20 -13.98
N ASN A 5 12.54 -7.28 -13.09
CA ASN A 5 11.59 -6.21 -13.39
C ASN A 5 12.24 -4.83 -13.51
N ILE A 6 13.58 -4.75 -13.47
CA ILE A 6 14.33 -3.50 -13.61
C ILE A 6 15.08 -3.50 -14.94
N THR A 7 14.84 -2.49 -15.76
CA THR A 7 15.48 -2.33 -17.07
C THR A 7 16.27 -1.03 -17.10
N LYS A 8 17.53 -1.08 -17.53
CA LYS A 8 18.32 0.12 -17.82
C LYS A 8 18.01 0.59 -19.23
N VAL A 9 17.61 1.85 -19.39
CA VAL A 9 17.46 2.51 -20.69
C VAL A 9 18.30 3.78 -20.66
N LYS A 10 19.41 3.77 -21.41
CA LYS A 10 20.42 4.85 -21.39
C LYS A 10 20.90 5.12 -19.95
N ASN A 11 20.74 6.35 -19.46
CA ASN A 11 21.16 6.82 -18.14
C ASN A 11 20.00 6.78 -17.13
N SER A 12 19.08 5.84 -17.26
CA SER A 12 17.96 5.74 -16.32
C SER A 12 17.53 4.30 -16.14
N TYR A 13 17.14 3.96 -14.92
CA TYR A 13 16.51 2.69 -14.62
C TYR A 13 15.00 2.83 -14.61
N TYR A 14 14.32 1.77 -15.05
CA TYR A 14 12.87 1.67 -15.05
C TYR A 14 12.46 0.41 -14.30
N TYR A 15 11.43 0.53 -13.48
CA TYR A 15 10.78 -0.61 -12.81
C TYR A 15 9.39 -0.82 -13.38
N PHE A 16 9.07 -2.06 -13.71
CA PHE A 16 7.75 -2.45 -14.22
C PHE A 16 7.02 -3.27 -13.17
N ASP A 17 5.82 -2.81 -12.80
CA ASP A 17 4.92 -3.50 -11.88
C ASP A 17 3.60 -3.86 -12.57
N ARG A 18 2.84 -4.76 -11.95
CA ARG A 18 1.51 -5.16 -12.42
C ARG A 18 0.47 -4.74 -11.39
N ALA A 19 -0.60 -4.11 -11.87
CA ALA A 19 -1.76 -3.76 -11.05
C ALA A 19 -3.04 -4.28 -11.71
N ILE A 20 -4.10 -4.45 -10.92
CA ILE A 20 -5.44 -4.74 -11.44
C ILE A 20 -6.23 -3.45 -11.36
N LYS A 21 -6.77 -3.02 -12.51
CA LYS A 21 -7.68 -1.88 -12.61
C LYS A 21 -8.90 -2.33 -13.40
N ASP A 22 -10.09 -2.18 -12.83
CA ASP A 22 -11.37 -2.54 -13.46
C ASP A 22 -11.40 -4.00 -13.97
N GLY A 23 -10.84 -4.93 -13.19
CA GLY A 23 -10.76 -6.36 -13.53
C GLY A 23 -9.73 -6.70 -14.60
N LYS A 24 -9.01 -5.71 -15.15
CA LYS A 24 -7.94 -5.91 -16.14
C LYS A 24 -6.57 -5.74 -15.52
N ILE A 25 -5.63 -6.59 -15.90
CA ILE A 25 -4.23 -6.44 -15.51
C ILE A 25 -3.61 -5.34 -16.37
N ILE A 26 -3.02 -4.35 -15.71
CA ILE A 26 -2.27 -3.27 -16.34
C ILE A 26 -0.81 -3.31 -15.89
N THR A 27 0.08 -2.82 -16.76
CA THR A 27 1.50 -2.64 -16.44
C THR A 27 1.76 -1.19 -16.08
N ILE A 28 2.41 -0.95 -14.93
CA ILE A 28 2.82 0.38 -14.48
C ILE A 28 4.33 0.50 -14.67
N LYS A 29 4.76 1.60 -15.31
CA LYS A 29 6.18 1.93 -15.52
C LYS A 29 6.60 3.04 -14.56
N TYR A 30 7.58 2.75 -13.71
CA TYR A 30 8.20 3.72 -12.80
C TYR A 30 9.59 4.11 -13.30
N SER A 31 9.85 5.40 -13.48
CA SER A 31 11.19 5.92 -13.69
C SER A 31 11.93 5.97 -12.36
N LEU A 32 13.02 5.22 -12.25
CA LEU A 32 13.91 5.24 -11.09
C LEU A 32 15.04 6.22 -11.43
N PHE A 33 14.89 7.48 -10.99
CA PHE A 33 15.85 8.56 -11.22
C PHE A 33 17.16 8.34 -10.44
N THR A 34 17.95 7.37 -10.89
CA THR A 34 19.23 6.97 -10.32
C THR A 34 20.10 6.37 -11.42
N ASP A 35 21.41 6.49 -11.27
CA ASP A 35 22.41 5.88 -12.16
C ASP A 35 23.07 4.63 -11.55
N ASP A 36 22.78 4.35 -10.27
CA ASP A 36 23.23 3.15 -9.56
C ASP A 36 22.15 2.06 -9.55
N ILE A 37 22.55 0.85 -9.94
CA ILE A 37 21.71 -0.35 -9.96
C ILE A 37 21.29 -0.79 -8.55
N LEU A 38 22.12 -0.59 -7.53
CA LEU A 38 21.77 -0.97 -6.16
C LEU A 38 20.69 -0.02 -5.60
N ALA A 39 20.86 1.29 -5.79
CA ALA A 39 19.84 2.28 -5.49
C ALA A 39 18.53 2.00 -6.27
N ALA A 40 18.61 1.62 -7.55
CA ALA A 40 17.44 1.26 -8.36
C ALA A 40 16.70 0.04 -7.76
N LYS A 41 17.43 -1.00 -7.36
CA LYS A 41 16.86 -2.18 -6.69
C LYS A 41 16.20 -1.82 -5.37
N ALA A 42 16.84 -0.98 -4.55
CA ALA A 42 16.29 -0.51 -3.28
C ALA A 42 14.97 0.27 -3.48
N LEU A 43 14.92 1.15 -4.49
CA LEU A 43 13.70 1.89 -4.84
C LEU A 43 12.58 0.96 -5.30
N ALA A 44 12.86 0.00 -6.19
CA ALA A 44 11.87 -0.98 -6.64
C ALA A 44 11.28 -1.80 -5.47
N ILE A 45 12.12 -2.25 -4.54
CA ILE A 45 11.69 -2.96 -3.33
C ILE A 45 10.80 -2.06 -2.47
N LYS A 46 11.19 -0.79 -2.26
CA LYS A 46 10.40 0.18 -1.49
C LYS A 46 9.03 0.42 -2.12
N ILE A 47 8.97 0.61 -3.44
CA ILE A 47 7.72 0.78 -4.20
C ILE A 47 6.83 -0.46 -3.98
N LYS A 48 7.34 -1.66 -4.27
CA LYS A 48 6.58 -2.91 -4.12
C LYS A 48 6.04 -3.10 -2.70
N SER A 49 6.89 -2.88 -1.69
CA SER A 49 6.48 -3.01 -0.28
C SER A 49 5.39 -2.02 0.13
N THR A 50 5.42 -0.81 -0.44
CA THR A 50 4.42 0.23 -0.17
C THR A 50 3.10 -0.13 -0.85
N THR A 51 3.14 -0.60 -2.09
CA THR A 51 1.96 -1.07 -2.83
C THR A 51 1.29 -2.25 -2.10
N THR A 52 2.06 -3.23 -1.63
CA THR A 52 1.52 -4.37 -0.87
C THR A 52 0.89 -3.94 0.46
N LYS A 53 1.46 -2.94 1.14
CA LYS A 53 0.86 -2.37 2.35
C LYS A 53 -0.47 -1.69 2.05
N ILE A 54 -0.55 -0.89 0.99
CA ILE A 54 -1.77 -0.18 0.59
C ILE A 54 -2.85 -1.16 0.10
N SER A 55 -2.45 -2.24 -0.58
CA SER A 55 -3.38 -3.28 -1.05
C SER A 55 -3.84 -4.22 0.05
N ASN A 56 -3.43 -4.02 1.31
CA ASN A 56 -3.92 -4.81 2.43
C ASN A 56 -5.42 -4.52 2.62
N PRO A 57 -6.32 -5.50 2.38
CA PRO A 57 -7.75 -5.30 2.52
C PRO A 57 -8.16 -4.88 3.94
N ASN A 58 -7.30 -5.10 4.94
CA ASN A 58 -7.54 -4.62 6.31
C ASN A 58 -7.41 -3.08 6.46
N ILE A 59 -6.80 -2.39 5.50
CA ILE A 59 -6.74 -0.90 5.45
C ILE A 59 -7.91 -0.30 4.69
N ALA A 60 -8.65 -1.11 3.90
CA ALA A 60 -10.02 -0.78 3.53
C ALA A 60 -10.90 -0.92 4.79
N LYS A 61 -10.65 -0.03 5.76
CA LYS A 61 -11.47 0.13 6.95
C LYS A 61 -12.90 0.21 6.46
N THR A 62 -13.70 -0.79 6.83
CA THR A 62 -15.14 -0.77 6.69
C THR A 62 -15.59 0.59 7.20
N LYS A 63 -15.99 1.50 6.31
CA LYS A 63 -16.66 2.73 6.72
C LYS A 63 -17.94 2.25 7.39
N LYS A 64 -17.95 2.15 8.71
CA LYS A 64 -19.18 1.97 9.47
C LYS A 64 -20.01 3.20 9.16
N SER A 65 -21.05 3.04 8.36
CA SER A 65 -22.05 4.07 8.18
C SER A 65 -22.87 4.13 9.46
N PHE A 66 -23.08 5.34 9.96
CA PHE A 66 -23.95 5.58 11.10
C PHE A 66 -25.18 6.30 10.59
N ASN A 67 -26.35 5.75 10.86
CA ASN A 67 -27.63 6.30 10.40
C ASN A 67 -27.99 7.62 11.11
N SER A 68 -27.27 7.99 12.18
CA SER A 68 -27.41 9.26 12.87
C SER A 68 -26.14 9.63 13.64
N PHE A 69 -25.97 10.92 13.94
CA PHE A 69 -24.91 11.41 14.82
C PHE A 69 -24.99 10.78 16.23
N LYS A 70 -26.21 10.55 16.74
CA LYS A 70 -26.42 9.89 18.04
C LYS A 70 -25.88 8.45 18.06
N SER A 71 -26.06 7.71 16.96
CA SER A 71 -25.52 6.35 16.81
C SER A 71 -23.99 6.34 16.80
N TYR A 72 -23.35 7.34 16.19
CA TYR A 72 -21.90 7.49 16.20
C TYR A 72 -21.35 7.79 17.60
N ILE A 73 -21.95 8.75 18.30
CA ILE A 73 -21.52 9.11 19.67
C ILE A 73 -21.65 7.93 20.64
N ASN A 74 -22.72 7.14 20.52
CA ASN A 74 -22.90 5.93 21.34
C ASN A 74 -21.85 4.85 21.02
N HIS A 75 -21.48 4.69 19.74
CA HIS A 75 -20.44 3.74 19.34
C HIS A 75 -19.07 4.10 19.94
N ILE A 76 -18.69 5.38 19.91
CA ILE A 76 -17.44 5.85 20.52
C ILE A 76 -17.41 5.56 22.03
N LYS A 77 -18.49 5.92 22.75
CA LYS A 77 -18.57 5.73 24.20
C LYS A 77 -18.42 4.26 24.59
N ASN A 78 -19.06 3.35 23.86
CA ASN A 78 -18.99 1.92 24.13
C ASN A 78 -17.66 1.28 23.69
N SER A 79 -17.03 1.79 22.63
CA SER A 79 -15.72 1.30 22.18
C SER A 79 -14.60 1.65 23.16
N SER A 80 -14.69 2.80 23.83
CA SER A 80 -13.70 3.23 24.83
C SER A 80 -13.76 2.45 26.15
N ASN A 81 -14.87 1.75 26.43
CA ASN A 81 -15.02 0.94 27.63
C ASN A 81 -14.43 -0.47 27.48
N ASN A 82 -14.14 -0.91 26.25
CA ASN A 82 -13.57 -2.23 25.95
C ASN A 82 -12.04 -2.21 25.78
N SER A 83 -11.37 -1.08 25.96
CA SER A 83 -9.90 -0.99 25.88
C SER A 83 -9.19 -1.26 27.22
N LYS A 84 -9.91 -1.76 28.25
CA LYS A 84 -9.27 -2.46 29.38
C LYS A 84 -9.01 -3.91 28.95
N ILE A 85 -8.01 -4.11 28.11
CA ILE A 85 -7.47 -5.45 27.84
C ILE A 85 -6.02 -5.46 28.31
N PHE A 86 -5.87 -6.15 29.44
CA PHE A 86 -4.69 -6.76 30.06
C PHE A 86 -3.36 -6.58 29.33
N ILE A 87 -2.42 -5.95 30.04
CA ILE A 87 -0.98 -6.12 29.81
C ILE A 87 -0.57 -7.25 30.76
N ASP A 88 -0.24 -8.41 30.20
CA ASP A 88 0.72 -9.35 30.80
C ASP A 88 2.06 -9.18 30.07
#